data_AF-A0A2K0X4Q2-F1
#
_entry.id   AF-A0A2K0X4Q2-F1
#
_cell.length_a   1.000
_cell.length_b   1.000
_cell.length_c   1.000
_cell.angle_alpha   90.00
_cell.angle_beta   90.00
_cell.angle_gamma   90.00
#
_symmetry.space_group_name_H-M   'P 1'
#
loop_
_entity.id
_entity.type
_entity.pdbx_description
1 polymer ?
#
loop_
_entity_poly.entity_id
_entity_poly.type
_entity_poly.pdbx_seq_one_letter_code
_entity_poly.pdbx_strand_id
1 'polypeptide(L)'
;MTIAVCPGSYDPVTAGHLDVIQRCTKLFDEVHVLVAVNSAKTPMFTESERVQIICDAVKNITKNNEDCRDNIQNRKSSVGNLVVASTDGLVTDYCKKVGATVIVKGLRQNGDYEAELGMALVNRKLAGIETMFLPADPVLEHVSSSVVKDVARHGGDVTGMVPDNVIPLLQKLFAEKI
;
A
#
# COMPACT_ATOMS: atom_id res chain seq x y z
N MET A 1 14.07 -16.66 -6.74
CA MET A 1 13.37 -15.39 -6.87
C MET A 1 12.38 -15.27 -5.72
N THR A 2 12.57 -14.31 -4.82
CA THR A 2 11.68 -14.07 -3.67
C THR A 2 10.68 -12.97 -4.00
N ILE A 3 9.39 -13.26 -3.83
CA ILE A 3 8.31 -12.32 -4.12
C ILE A 3 7.56 -12.00 -2.82
N ALA A 4 7.50 -10.72 -2.48
CA ALA A 4 6.73 -10.22 -1.34
C ALA A 4 5.49 -9.47 -1.81
N VAL A 5 4.38 -9.63 -1.08
CA VAL A 5 3.16 -8.85 -1.28
C VAL A 5 2.99 -7.90 -0.10
N CYS A 6 2.84 -6.60 -0.37
CA CYS A 6 2.46 -5.58 0.59
C CYS A 6 0.98 -5.23 0.35
N PRO A 7 0.02 -5.86 1.08
CA PRO A 7 -1.39 -5.61 0.89
C PRO A 7 -1.88 -4.50 1.82
N GLY A 8 -2.70 -3.60 1.28
CA GLY A 8 -3.33 -2.52 2.02
C GLY A 8 -4.54 -1.94 1.30
N SER A 9 -5.37 -1.19 2.03
CA SER A 9 -6.43 -0.42 1.38
C SER A 9 -5.87 0.82 0.69
N TYR A 10 -4.77 1.40 1.16
CA TYR A 10 -4.10 2.56 0.55
C TYR A 10 -5.05 3.70 0.18
N ASP A 11 -5.83 4.18 1.14
CA ASP A 11 -6.89 5.18 0.93
C ASP A 11 -6.70 6.46 1.78
N PRO A 12 -5.75 7.35 1.41
CA PRO A 12 -4.71 7.15 0.39
C PRO A 12 -3.48 6.39 0.94
N VAL A 13 -2.53 6.06 0.06
CA VAL A 13 -1.16 5.70 0.46
C VAL A 13 -0.51 6.84 1.24
N THR A 14 0.35 6.52 2.20
CA THR A 14 1.01 7.49 3.10
C THR A 14 2.51 7.32 3.07
N ALA A 15 3.27 8.27 3.64
CA ALA A 15 4.71 8.16 3.79
C ALA A 15 5.13 6.89 4.55
N GLY A 16 4.39 6.51 5.60
CA GLY A 16 4.64 5.26 6.33
C GLY A 16 4.47 3.99 5.48
N HIS A 17 3.51 3.99 4.55
CA HIS A 17 3.39 2.89 3.59
C HIS A 17 4.59 2.83 2.63
N LEU A 18 5.02 3.99 2.12
CA LEU A 18 6.15 4.06 1.20
C LEU A 18 7.47 3.63 1.86
N ASP A 19 7.69 3.96 3.13
CA ASP A 19 8.86 3.47 3.89
C ASP A 19 8.94 1.94 3.87
N VAL A 20 7.84 1.28 4.25
CA VAL A 20 7.75 -0.19 4.27
C VAL A 20 7.99 -0.76 2.88
N ILE A 21 7.32 -0.23 1.85
CA ILE A 21 7.46 -0.67 0.45
C ILE A 21 8.92 -0.51 0.00
N GLN A 22 9.54 0.64 0.23
CA GLN A 22 10.92 0.92 -0.13
C GLN A 22 11.89 -0.02 0.57
N ARG A 23 11.68 -0.33 1.86
CA ARG A 23 12.51 -1.29 2.59
C ARG A 23 12.36 -2.70 2.02
N CYS A 24 11.16 -3.11 1.64
CA CYS A 24 10.93 -4.39 0.95
C CYS A 24 11.73 -4.52 -0.35
N THR A 25 11.87 -3.44 -1.14
CA THR A 25 12.65 -3.49 -2.40
C THR A 25 14.12 -3.88 -2.23
N LYS A 26 14.66 -3.75 -1.01
CA LYS A 26 16.04 -4.14 -0.66
C LYS A 26 16.14 -5.58 -0.13
N LEU A 27 15.02 -6.21 0.19
CA LEU A 27 14.93 -7.52 0.84
C LEU A 27 14.42 -8.62 -0.10
N PHE A 28 13.69 -8.24 -1.16
CA PHE A 28 13.03 -9.16 -2.08
C PHE A 28 13.37 -8.86 -3.53
N ASP A 29 13.36 -9.90 -4.36
CA ASP A 29 13.63 -9.79 -5.79
C ASP A 29 12.50 -9.06 -6.53
N GLU A 30 11.24 -9.27 -6.13
CA GLU A 30 10.04 -8.57 -6.65
C GLU A 30 9.08 -8.22 -5.50
N VAL A 31 8.53 -7.01 -5.50
CA VAL A 31 7.61 -6.52 -4.46
C VAL A 31 6.30 -6.07 -5.10
N HIS A 32 5.21 -6.70 -4.69
CA HIS A 32 3.85 -6.37 -5.14
C HIS A 32 3.13 -5.50 -4.11
N VAL A 33 2.91 -4.24 -4.43
CA VAL A 33 1.99 -3.36 -3.70
C VAL A 33 0.56 -3.68 -4.14
N LEU A 34 -0.19 -4.36 -3.27
CA LEU A 34 -1.50 -4.89 -3.60
C LEU A 34 -2.61 -4.06 -2.93
N VAL A 35 -3.36 -3.33 -3.75
CA VAL A 35 -4.58 -2.64 -3.34
C VAL A 35 -5.67 -3.68 -3.09
N ALA A 36 -5.93 -3.98 -1.82
CA ALA A 36 -7.00 -4.88 -1.41
C ALA A 36 -8.32 -4.10 -1.33
N VAL A 37 -9.32 -4.51 -2.11
CA VAL A 37 -10.67 -3.93 -2.09
C VAL A 37 -11.47 -4.61 -1.00
N ASN A 38 -11.98 -3.82 -0.05
CA ASN A 38 -12.86 -4.30 1.00
C ASN A 38 -14.28 -3.82 0.70
N SER A 39 -15.18 -4.74 0.37
CA SER A 39 -16.58 -4.45 0.04
C SER A 39 -17.39 -3.83 1.20
N ALA A 40 -16.92 -3.97 2.45
CA ALA A 40 -17.57 -3.39 3.62
C ALA A 40 -17.13 -1.94 3.90
N LYS A 41 -16.18 -1.38 3.14
CA LYS A 41 -15.68 -0.01 3.32
C LYS A 41 -16.00 0.83 2.09
N THR A 42 -16.36 2.09 2.31
CA THR A 42 -16.45 3.11 1.25
C THR A 42 -15.15 3.89 1.21
N PRO A 43 -14.23 3.60 0.27
CA PRO A 43 -12.98 4.34 0.16
C PRO A 43 -13.21 5.75 -0.37
N MET A 44 -12.29 6.66 -0.06
CA MET A 44 -12.27 8.02 -0.59
C MET A 44 -11.89 8.04 -2.07
N PHE A 45 -10.94 7.19 -2.45
CA PHE A 45 -10.49 7.02 -3.83
C PHE A 45 -10.95 5.65 -4.37
N THR A 46 -11.37 5.62 -5.63
CA THR A 46 -11.71 4.38 -6.34
C THR A 46 -10.51 3.43 -6.37
N GLU A 47 -10.74 2.15 -6.66
CA GLU A 47 -9.66 1.17 -6.83
C GLU A 47 -8.62 1.63 -7.85
N SER A 48 -9.06 2.05 -9.04
CA SER A 48 -8.17 2.51 -10.11
C SER A 48 -7.39 3.76 -9.71
N GLU A 49 -8.01 4.73 -9.03
CA GLU A 49 -7.31 5.91 -8.53
C GLU A 49 -6.25 5.54 -7.50
N ARG A 50 -6.55 4.63 -6.55
CA ARG A 50 -5.57 4.18 -5.55
C ARG A 50 -4.37 3.49 -6.19
N VAL A 51 -4.62 2.63 -7.19
CA VAL A 51 -3.54 2.01 -7.98
C VAL A 51 -2.69 3.10 -8.65
N GLN A 52 -3.31 4.03 -9.35
CA GLN A 52 -2.60 5.10 -10.07
C GLN A 52 -1.79 5.99 -9.12
N ILE A 53 -2.37 6.39 -8.00
CA ILE A 53 -1.70 7.19 -6.96
C ILE A 53 -0.43 6.50 -6.46
N ILE A 54 -0.51 5.19 -6.22
CA ILE A 54 0.65 4.39 -5.80
C ILE A 54 1.68 4.30 -6.92
N CYS A 55 1.26 4.02 -8.16
CA CYS A 55 2.15 3.98 -9.33
C CYS A 55 2.97 5.27 -9.43
N ASP A 56 2.31 6.43 -9.33
CA ASP A 56 2.98 7.72 -9.39
C ASP A 56 3.90 7.96 -8.17
N ALA A 57 3.48 7.53 -6.98
CA ALA A 57 4.29 7.67 -5.77
C ALA A 57 5.55 6.81 -5.77
N VAL A 58 5.52 5.61 -6.37
CA VAL A 58 6.66 4.69 -6.37
C VAL A 58 7.69 4.95 -7.47
N LYS A 59 7.37 5.78 -8.49
CA LYS A 59 8.33 6.22 -9.51
C LYS A 59 9.62 6.79 -8.89
N ASN A 60 9.46 7.58 -7.82
CA ASN A 60 10.57 8.20 -7.09
C ASN A 60 11.38 7.24 -6.21
N ILE A 61 10.88 6.01 -5.97
CA ILE A 61 11.53 5.02 -5.10
C ILE A 61 12.59 4.23 -5.89
N THR A 62 12.37 3.99 -7.17
CA THR A 62 13.29 3.19 -7.99
C THR A 62 14.41 4.05 -8.56
N LYS A 63 15.66 3.64 -8.32
CA LYS A 63 16.87 4.42 -8.66
C LYS A 63 17.13 4.60 -10.17
N ASN A 64 16.24 4.13 -11.04
CA ASN A 64 16.48 4.05 -12.49
C ASN A 64 15.58 4.94 -13.35
N ASN A 65 14.70 5.81 -12.79
CA ASN A 65 13.74 6.59 -13.58
C ASN A 65 13.00 5.71 -14.61
N GLU A 66 12.65 4.48 -14.23
CA GLU A 66 11.93 3.60 -15.14
C GLU A 66 10.47 4.04 -15.20
N ASP A 67 9.97 4.28 -16.41
CA ASP A 67 8.55 4.58 -16.62
C ASP A 67 7.69 3.39 -16.17
N CYS A 68 6.60 3.68 -15.45
CA CYS A 68 5.54 2.71 -15.17
C CYS A 68 5.11 2.05 -16.49
N ARG A 69 5.36 0.74 -16.60
CA ARG A 69 4.84 -0.04 -17.73
C ARG A 69 3.44 -0.52 -17.38
N ASP A 70 2.44 0.14 -17.93
CA ASP A 70 1.05 -0.25 -17.74
C ASP A 70 0.68 -1.42 -18.65
N ASN A 71 0.28 -2.53 -18.04
CA ASN A 71 -0.39 -3.61 -18.76
C ASN A 71 -1.89 -3.54 -18.45
N ILE A 72 -2.61 -2.73 -19.24
CA ILE A 72 -4.03 -2.40 -19.08
C ILE A 72 -4.90 -3.67 -19.00
N GLN A 73 -4.45 -4.77 -19.60
CA GLN A 73 -5.21 -6.03 -19.65
C GLN A 73 -5.21 -6.81 -18.32
N ASN A 74 -4.34 -6.50 -17.37
CA ASN A 74 -4.14 -7.31 -16.15
C ASN A 74 -4.18 -6.53 -14.82
N ARG A 75 -4.61 -5.26 -14.81
CA ARG A 75 -4.56 -4.37 -13.61
C ARG A 75 -3.19 -4.40 -12.93
N LYS A 76 -2.11 -4.43 -13.72
CA LYS A 76 -0.72 -4.54 -13.26
C LYS A 76 0.09 -3.41 -13.89
N SER A 77 0.73 -2.60 -13.05
CA SER A 77 1.75 -1.62 -13.45
C SER A 77 3.06 -1.98 -12.75
N SER A 78 4.21 -1.74 -13.38
CA SER A 78 5.52 -2.09 -12.80
C SER A 78 6.55 -0.99 -12.96
N VAL A 79 7.39 -0.81 -11.95
CA VAL A 79 8.51 0.15 -11.89
C VAL A 79 9.71 -0.55 -11.24
N GLY A 80 10.82 -0.78 -11.94
CA GLY A 80 11.94 -1.55 -11.40
C GLY A 80 11.50 -2.94 -10.92
N ASN A 81 11.80 -3.28 -9.66
CA ASN A 81 11.33 -4.51 -9.01
C ASN A 81 9.99 -4.37 -8.26
N LEU A 82 9.27 -3.26 -8.45
CA LEU A 82 7.95 -3.04 -7.88
C LEU A 82 6.86 -3.34 -8.89
N VAL A 83 5.79 -3.93 -8.38
CA VAL A 83 4.54 -4.17 -9.09
C VAL A 83 3.41 -3.55 -8.28
N VAL A 84 2.56 -2.74 -8.91
CA VAL A 84 1.31 -2.26 -8.32
C VAL A 84 0.16 -3.01 -8.96
N ALA A 85 -0.70 -3.59 -8.13
CA ALA A 85 -1.88 -4.31 -8.57
C ALA A 85 -3.03 -4.14 -7.59
N SER A 86 -4.21 -4.64 -7.96
CA SER A 86 -5.38 -4.68 -7.10
C SER A 86 -6.03 -6.06 -7.07
N THR A 87 -6.82 -6.31 -6.03
CA THR A 87 -7.68 -7.49 -5.95
C THR A 87 -8.94 -7.19 -5.15
N ASP A 88 -10.05 -7.77 -5.58
CA ASP A 88 -11.34 -7.83 -4.87
C ASP A 88 -11.59 -9.17 -4.19
N GLY A 89 -10.68 -10.14 -4.38
CA GLY A 89 -10.70 -11.46 -3.76
C GLY A 89 -9.76 -11.58 -2.56
N LEU A 90 -9.44 -12.83 -2.18
CA LEU A 90 -8.51 -13.10 -1.10
C LEU A 90 -7.09 -12.71 -1.50
N VAL A 91 -6.39 -11.98 -0.62
CA VAL A 91 -4.96 -11.65 -0.79
C VAL A 91 -4.13 -12.92 -0.98
N THR A 92 -4.49 -14.02 -0.31
CA THR A 92 -3.80 -15.30 -0.45
C THR A 92 -3.93 -15.92 -1.85
N ASP A 93 -5.04 -15.69 -2.55
CA ASP A 93 -5.22 -16.20 -3.90
C ASP A 93 -4.37 -15.40 -4.89
N TYR A 94 -4.26 -14.08 -4.68
CA TYR A 94 -3.29 -13.26 -5.39
C TYR A 94 -1.86 -13.75 -5.13
N CYS A 95 -1.49 -14.02 -3.87
CA CYS A 95 -0.16 -14.52 -3.53
C CYS A 95 0.16 -15.83 -4.27
N LYS A 96 -0.77 -16.79 -4.27
CA LYS A 96 -0.62 -18.05 -5.03
C LYS A 96 -0.47 -17.80 -6.53
N LYS A 97 -1.28 -16.89 -7.10
CA LYS A 97 -1.25 -16.56 -8.53
C LYS A 97 0.11 -16.03 -8.98
N VAL A 98 0.76 -15.20 -8.17
CA VAL A 98 2.07 -14.61 -8.52
C VAL A 98 3.25 -15.41 -7.98
N GLY A 99 3.02 -16.49 -7.23
CA GLY A 99 4.08 -17.28 -6.60
C GLY A 99 4.72 -16.60 -5.39
N ALA A 100 4.05 -15.63 -4.77
CA ALA A 100 4.53 -15.01 -3.54
C ALA A 100 4.37 -15.95 -2.35
N THR A 101 5.38 -15.97 -1.48
CA THR A 101 5.42 -16.80 -0.27
C THR A 101 5.30 -16.00 1.01
N VAL A 102 5.41 -14.66 0.93
CA VAL A 102 5.38 -13.77 2.09
C VAL A 102 4.50 -12.54 1.85
N ILE A 103 3.70 -12.22 2.86
CA ILE A 103 3.03 -10.94 3.01
C ILE A 103 3.86 -10.07 3.94
N VAL A 104 4.07 -8.80 3.60
CA VAL A 104 4.75 -7.83 4.48
C VAL A 104 3.77 -6.81 5.02
N LYS A 105 3.83 -6.57 6.33
CA LYS A 105 3.00 -5.61 7.07
C LYS A 105 3.86 -4.67 7.90
N GLY A 106 3.60 -3.37 7.80
CA GLY A 106 4.16 -2.39 8.73
C GLY A 106 3.40 -2.40 10.05
N LEU A 107 4.11 -2.35 11.17
CA LEU A 107 3.53 -2.20 12.50
C LEU A 107 4.00 -0.88 13.11
N ARG A 108 3.08 -0.05 13.60
CA ARG A 108 3.43 1.22 14.24
C ARG A 108 3.58 1.04 15.74
N GLN A 109 2.55 0.47 16.36
CA GLN A 109 2.47 0.27 17.81
C GLN A 109 2.00 -1.15 18.14
N ASN A 110 2.08 -1.53 19.43
CA ASN A 110 1.76 -2.87 19.91
C ASN A 110 0.34 -3.35 19.52
N GLY A 111 -0.65 -2.45 19.50
CA GLY A 111 -2.03 -2.79 19.12
C GLY A 111 -2.19 -3.24 17.66
N ASP A 112 -1.31 -2.80 16.75
CA ASP A 112 -1.34 -3.25 15.35
C ASP A 112 -0.96 -4.74 15.25
N TYR A 113 -0.04 -5.21 16.11
CA TYR A 113 0.41 -6.61 16.09
C TYR A 113 -0.71 -7.58 16.43
N GLU A 114 -1.50 -7.30 17.47
CA GLU A 114 -2.59 -8.18 17.90
C GLU A 114 -3.65 -8.33 16.80
N ALA A 115 -4.01 -7.23 16.15
CA ALA A 115 -4.97 -7.22 15.04
C ALA A 115 -4.44 -7.98 13.81
N GLU A 116 -3.16 -7.81 13.48
CA GLU A 116 -2.56 -8.41 12.28
C GLU A 116 -2.13 -9.88 12.49
N LEU A 117 -1.81 -10.30 13.71
CA LEU A 117 -1.41 -11.67 14.02
C LEU A 117 -2.52 -12.67 13.68
N GLY A 118 -3.77 -12.34 14.02
CA GLY A 118 -4.91 -13.18 13.67
C GLY A 118 -5.01 -13.42 12.17
N MET A 119 -4.89 -12.35 11.37
CA MET A 119 -4.90 -12.44 9.91
C MET A 119 -3.70 -13.19 9.35
N ALA A 120 -2.50 -13.02 9.94
CA ALA A 120 -1.32 -13.79 9.55
C ALA A 120 -1.52 -15.29 9.70
N LEU A 121 -2.10 -15.73 10.82
CA LEU A 121 -2.38 -17.15 11.07
C LEU A 121 -3.43 -17.71 10.10
N VAL A 122 -4.46 -16.93 9.76
CA VAL A 122 -5.46 -17.28 8.75
C VAL A 122 -4.81 -17.43 7.38
N ASN A 123 -3.99 -16.48 6.95
CA ASN A 123 -3.29 -16.54 5.66
C ASN A 123 -2.39 -17.79 5.56
N ARG A 124 -1.65 -18.10 6.63
CA ARG A 124 -0.81 -19.30 6.70
C ARG A 124 -1.66 -20.57 6.60
N LYS A 125 -2.80 -20.63 7.29
CA LYS A 125 -3.70 -21.80 7.24
C LYS A 125 -4.34 -22.00 5.86
N LEU A 126 -4.74 -20.92 5.19
CA LEU A 126 -5.42 -20.97 3.89
C LEU A 126 -4.49 -21.26 2.71
N ALA A 127 -3.24 -20.84 2.81
CA ALA A 127 -2.37 -20.77 1.65
C ALA A 127 -0.88 -21.05 1.91
N GLY A 128 -0.48 -21.29 3.16
CA GLY A 128 0.94 -21.44 3.52
C GLY A 128 1.75 -20.16 3.34
N ILE A 129 1.09 -19.00 3.30
CA ILE A 129 1.74 -17.69 3.15
C ILE A 129 2.17 -17.21 4.52
N GLU A 130 3.46 -16.94 4.68
CA GLU A 130 4.00 -16.35 5.91
C GLU A 130 3.75 -14.83 5.93
N THR A 131 3.69 -14.26 7.12
CA THR A 131 3.61 -12.80 7.30
C THR A 131 4.86 -12.29 7.99
N MET A 132 5.56 -11.36 7.35
CA MET A 132 6.68 -10.63 7.91
C MET A 132 6.21 -9.27 8.40
N PHE A 133 6.49 -8.96 9.67
CA PHE A 133 6.21 -7.66 10.26
C PHE A 133 7.46 -6.79 10.26
N LEU A 134 7.33 -5.56 9.76
CA LEU A 134 8.38 -4.55 9.83
C LEU A 134 7.93 -3.43 10.77
N PRO A 135 8.75 -3.04 11.77
CA PRO A 135 8.45 -1.86 12.57
C PRO A 135 8.49 -0.63 11.66
N ALA A 136 7.51 0.26 11.80
CA ALA A 136 7.48 1.54 11.11
C ALA A 136 8.67 2.42 11.51
N ASP A 137 9.06 3.35 10.64
CA ASP A 137 9.96 4.43 11.05
C ASP A 137 9.31 5.22 12.21
N PRO A 138 9.99 5.40 13.37
CA PRO A 138 9.45 6.14 14.50
C PRO A 138 8.96 7.55 14.15
N VAL A 139 9.57 8.22 13.16
CA VAL A 139 9.15 9.54 12.69
C VAL A 139 7.78 9.50 12.01
N LEU A 140 7.40 8.35 11.44
CA LEU A 140 6.15 8.16 10.71
C LEU A 140 5.11 7.37 11.49
N GLU A 141 5.38 6.98 12.74
CA GLU A 141 4.51 6.12 13.56
C GLU A 141 3.11 6.72 13.77
N HIS A 142 3.03 8.05 13.89
CA HIS A 142 1.79 8.79 14.06
C HIS A 142 0.96 8.93 12.77
N VAL A 143 1.51 8.57 11.61
CA VAL A 143 0.87 8.76 10.30
C VAL A 143 -0.05 7.57 9.99
N SER A 144 -1.31 7.87 9.68
CA SER A 144 -2.27 6.89 9.17
C SER A 144 -3.19 7.53 8.14
N SER A 145 -3.71 6.74 7.20
CA SER A 145 -4.65 7.26 6.20
C SER A 145 -5.90 7.87 6.85
N SER A 146 -6.36 7.35 8.00
CA SER A 146 -7.48 7.93 8.75
C SER A 146 -7.16 9.32 9.30
N VAL A 147 -5.99 9.49 9.92
CA VAL A 147 -5.53 10.79 10.45
C VAL A 147 -5.31 11.78 9.31
N VAL A 148 -4.62 11.36 8.24
CA VAL A 148 -4.41 12.18 7.03
C VAL A 148 -5.74 12.69 6.48
N LYS A 149 -6.73 11.81 6.32
CA LYS A 149 -8.05 12.20 5.81
C LYS A 149 -8.77 13.17 6.72
N ASP A 150 -8.58 13.06 8.03
CA ASP A 150 -9.23 13.95 8.99
C ASP A 150 -8.58 15.33 9.04
N VAL A 151 -7.25 15.40 9.03
CA VAL A 151 -6.50 16.67 8.94
C VAL A 151 -6.85 17.40 7.65
N ALA A 152 -6.79 16.71 6.50
CA ALA A 152 -7.11 17.31 5.21
C ALA A 152 -8.56 17.79 5.11
N ARG A 153 -9.52 17.05 5.69
CA ARG A 153 -10.94 17.44 5.73
C ARG A 153 -11.15 18.80 6.41
N HIS A 154 -10.33 19.13 7.40
CA HIS A 154 -10.43 20.37 8.17
C HIS A 154 -9.43 21.44 7.70
N GLY A 155 -8.85 21.28 6.50
CA GLY A 155 -7.92 22.25 5.91
C GLY A 155 -6.53 22.29 6.55
N GLY A 156 -6.16 21.28 7.33
CA GLY A 156 -4.81 21.15 7.88
C GLY A 156 -3.78 20.71 6.83
N ASP A 157 -2.51 21.03 7.09
CA ASP A 157 -1.39 20.62 6.26
C ASP A 157 -1.04 19.14 6.49
N VAL A 158 -0.92 18.37 5.40
CA VAL A 158 -0.55 16.95 5.39
C VAL A 158 0.78 16.68 4.69
N THR A 159 1.56 17.74 4.41
CA THR A 159 2.90 17.64 3.84
C THR A 159 3.78 16.73 4.68
N GLY A 160 4.50 15.82 4.03
CA GLY A 160 5.33 14.81 4.71
C GLY A 160 4.57 13.62 5.29
N MET A 161 3.24 13.69 5.43
CA MET A 161 2.40 12.53 5.84
C MET A 161 2.02 11.65 4.65
N VAL A 162 1.95 12.24 3.46
CA VAL A 162 1.61 11.59 2.20
C VAL A 162 2.63 11.95 1.12
N PRO A 163 2.71 11.16 0.03
CA PRO A 163 3.46 11.55 -1.16
C PRO A 163 2.89 12.85 -1.77
N ASP A 164 3.75 13.69 -2.35
CA ASP A 164 3.37 15.02 -2.86
C ASP A 164 2.23 14.98 -3.89
N ASN A 165 2.17 13.92 -4.71
CA ASN A 165 1.10 13.72 -5.69
C ASN A 165 -0.29 13.50 -5.06
N VAL A 166 -0.38 13.18 -3.77
CA VAL A 166 -1.64 12.97 -3.04
C VAL A 166 -2.24 14.29 -2.52
N ILE A 167 -1.40 15.27 -2.19
CA ILE A 167 -1.82 16.56 -1.62
C ILE A 167 -2.88 17.26 -2.48
N PRO A 168 -2.65 17.52 -3.79
CA PRO A 168 -3.64 18.21 -4.63
C PRO A 168 -4.93 17.39 -4.81
N LEU A 169 -4.85 16.06 -4.74
CA LEU A 169 -6.02 15.17 -4.86
C LEU A 169 -6.93 15.29 -3.63
N LEU A 170 -6.35 15.32 -2.42
CA LEU A 170 -7.08 15.53 -1.18
C LEU A 170 -7.72 16.93 -1.14
N GLN A 171 -6.96 17.96 -1.54
CA GLN A 171 -7.46 19.34 -1.59
C GLN A 171 -8.67 19.46 -2.52
N LYS A 172 -8.58 18.90 -3.74
CA LYS A 172 -9.68 18.90 -4.70
C LYS A 172 -10.92 18.20 -4.13
N LEU A 173 -10.74 17.00 -3.58
CA LEU A 173 -11.84 16.17 -3.08
C LEU A 173 -12.62 16.81 -1.92
N PHE A 174 -11.92 17.55 -1.05
CA PHE A 174 -12.56 18.24 0.06
C PHE A 174 -13.07 19.64 -0.29
N ALA A 175 -12.47 20.33 -1.27
CA ALA A 175 -13.00 21.58 -1.79
C ALA A 175 -14.36 21.40 -2.49
N GLU A 176 -14.60 20.24 -3.11
CA GLU A 176 -15.88 19.89 -3.75
C GLU A 176 -17.00 19.52 -2.74
N LYS A 177 -16.70 19.44 -1.45
CA LYS A 177 -17.63 18.99 -0.38
C LYS A 177 -18.02 20.07 0.64
N ILE A 178 -17.54 21.30 0.46
CA ILE A 178 -17.89 22.49 1.25
C ILE A 178 -18.77 23.39 0.38
#